data_AF-A0A2V7HKD1-F1
#
_entry.id   AF-A0A2V7HKD1-F1
#
_cell.length_a   1.000
_cell.length_b   1.000
_cell.length_c   1.000
_cell.angle_alpha   90.00
_cell.angle_beta   90.00
_cell.angle_gamma   90.00
#
_symmetry.space_group_name_H-M   'P 1'
#
loop_
_entity.id
_entity.type
_entity.pdbx_description
1 polymer ?
#
loop_
_entity_poly.entity_id
_entity_poly.type
_entity_poly.pdbx_seq_one_letter_code
_entity_poly.pdbx_strand_id
1 'polypeptide(L)'
;DVIVPGHGPVGTKQDLKRMRDYLALVQREAKVRFAAGMPAAAAAGDIKLGVYASWSDAERILPNVMRCYQEFRDELDQPMDLPRMLQGMERLRGARLAHACV
;
A
#
# COMPACT_ATOMS: atom_id res chain seq x y z
N ASP A 1 -1.27 19.56 18.08
CA ASP A 1 -2.72 19.79 18.13
C ASP A 1 -3.32 20.00 16.75
N VAL A 2 -2.56 20.52 15.78
CA VAL A 2 -2.99 20.63 14.37
C VAL A 2 -1.87 20.15 13.44
N ILE A 3 -2.22 19.45 12.36
CA ILE A 3 -1.32 19.06 11.25
C ILE A 3 -1.95 19.57 9.95
N VAL A 4 -1.21 20.36 9.17
CA VAL A 4 -1.62 20.85 7.85
C VAL A 4 -0.91 20.03 6.79
N PRO A 5 -1.61 19.14 6.05
CA PRO A 5 -0.97 18.35 5.01
C PRO A 5 -0.74 19.18 3.73
N GLY A 6 0.11 18.68 2.83
CA GLY A 6 0.25 19.29 1.50
C GLY A 6 -1.04 19.21 0.66
N HIS A 7 -1.82 18.13 0.82
CA HIS A 7 -3.13 17.94 0.21
C HIS A 7 -4.13 17.33 1.20
N GLY A 8 -5.40 17.69 1.04
CA GLY A 8 -6.49 17.18 1.88
C GLY A 8 -6.83 18.10 3.06
N PRO A 9 -7.78 17.68 3.91
CA PRO A 9 -8.24 18.48 5.04
C PRO A 9 -7.18 18.57 6.14
N VAL A 10 -7.28 19.63 6.96
CA VAL A 10 -6.50 19.76 8.19
C VAL A 10 -6.77 18.57 9.11
N GLY A 11 -5.69 17.99 9.65
CA GLY A 11 -5.75 16.79 10.48
C GLY A 11 -5.07 16.96 11.83
N THR A 12 -4.90 15.83 12.51
CA THR A 12 -4.35 15.75 13.86
C THR A 12 -3.17 14.79 13.94
N LYS A 13 -2.51 14.74 15.11
CA LYS A 13 -1.48 13.73 15.40
C LYS A 13 -2.03 12.29 15.36
N GLN A 14 -3.32 12.09 15.62
CA GLN A 14 -3.94 10.77 15.55
C GLN A 14 -4.05 10.29 14.10
N ASP A 15 -4.36 11.18 13.17
CA ASP A 15 -4.42 10.86 11.74
C ASP A 15 -3.04 10.48 11.20
N LEU A 16 -2.00 11.23 11.61
CA LEU A 16 -0.62 10.90 11.29
C LEU A 16 -0.21 9.52 11.83
N LYS A 17 -0.63 9.19 13.06
CA LYS A 17 -0.39 7.87 13.65
C LYS A 17 -1.05 6.76 12.82
N ARG A 18 -2.29 6.95 12.38
CA ARG A 18 -3.00 5.97 11.52
C ARG A 18 -2.29 5.76 10.18
N MET A 19 -1.79 6.82 9.55
CA MET A 19 -1.01 6.73 8.31
C MET A 19 0.30 5.97 8.53
N ARG A 20 1.04 6.29 9.60
CA ARG A 20 2.25 5.54 9.98
C ARG A 20 1.95 4.06 10.18
N ASP A 21 0.89 3.74 10.91
CA ASP A 21 0.51 2.36 11.22
C ASP A 21 0.12 1.58 9.96
N TYR A 22 -0.55 2.23 8.99
CA TYR A 22 -0.80 1.68 7.66
C TYR A 22 0.51 1.37 6.92
N LEU A 23 1.43 2.33 6.81
CA LEU A 23 2.69 2.12 6.09
C LEU A 23 3.55 1.02 6.75
N ALA A 24 3.57 0.96 8.08
CA ALA A 24 4.27 -0.10 8.82
C ALA A 24 3.64 -1.48 8.64
N LEU A 25 2.30 -1.57 8.56
CA LEU A 25 1.59 -2.80 8.18
C LEU A 25 2.04 -3.25 6.78
N VAL A 26 1.97 -2.36 5.79
CA VAL A 26 2.30 -2.68 4.40
C VAL A 26 3.75 -3.15 4.27
N GLN A 27 4.71 -2.44 4.86
CA GLN A 27 6.12 -2.81 4.78
C GLN A 27 6.39 -4.20 5.39
N ARG A 28 5.84 -4.47 6.58
CA ARG A 28 5.99 -5.77 7.25
C ARG A 28 5.40 -6.91 6.43
N GLU A 29 4.16 -6.75 5.97
CA GLU A 29 3.46 -7.78 5.21
C GLU A 29 4.09 -8.01 3.83
N ALA A 30 4.59 -6.95 3.19
CA ALA A 30 5.33 -7.03 1.95
C ALA A 30 6.66 -7.79 2.13
N LYS A 31 7.37 -7.58 3.26
CA LYS A 31 8.64 -8.27 3.53
C LYS A 31 8.47 -9.79 3.62
N VAL A 32 7.40 -10.26 4.27
CA VAL A 32 7.08 -11.69 4.36
C VAL A 32 6.86 -12.30 2.97
N ARG A 33 6.08 -11.64 2.13
CA ARG A 33 5.75 -12.11 0.78
C ARG A 33 6.94 -12.02 -0.18
N PHE A 34 7.76 -10.99 -0.02
CA PHE A 34 9.02 -10.85 -0.74
C PHE A 34 9.96 -12.01 -0.42
N ALA A 35 10.14 -12.33 0.87
CA ALA A 35 10.97 -13.46 1.30
C ALA A 35 10.45 -14.80 0.78
N ALA A 36 9.13 -14.92 0.56
CA ALA A 36 8.49 -16.08 -0.05
C ALA A 36 8.57 -16.10 -1.60
N GLY A 37 9.22 -15.12 -2.24
CA GLY A 37 9.32 -15.03 -3.69
C GLY A 37 8.02 -14.65 -4.41
N MET A 38 7.00 -14.19 -3.67
CA MET A 38 5.70 -13.84 -4.23
C MET A 38 5.79 -12.56 -5.07
N PRO A 39 5.25 -12.49 -6.30
CA PRO A 39 5.24 -11.26 -7.11
C PRO A 39 4.46 -10.12 -6.44
N ALA A 40 4.93 -8.88 -6.59
CA ALA A 40 4.34 -7.69 -5.95
C ALA A 40 2.82 -7.53 -6.19
N ALA A 41 2.33 -7.81 -7.41
CA ALA A 41 0.91 -7.72 -7.71
C ALA A 41 0.07 -8.79 -6.98
N ALA A 42 0.59 -10.01 -6.86
CA ALA A 42 -0.05 -11.06 -6.07
C ALA A 42 -0.01 -10.72 -4.58
N ALA A 43 1.13 -10.20 -4.09
CA ALA A 43 1.28 -9.76 -2.71
C ALA A 43 0.29 -8.63 -2.36
N ALA A 44 0.15 -7.62 -3.23
CA ALA A 44 -0.81 -6.53 -3.03
C ALA A 44 -2.26 -7.02 -2.94
N GLY A 45 -2.63 -8.06 -3.71
CA GLY A 45 -3.93 -8.70 -3.63
C GLY A 45 -4.11 -9.62 -2.43
N ASP A 46 -3.03 -10.16 -1.86
CA ASP A 46 -3.06 -11.09 -0.73
C ASP A 46 -3.08 -10.39 0.64
N ILE A 47 -2.41 -9.23 0.77
CA ILE A 47 -2.28 -8.49 2.03
C ILE A 47 -3.66 -8.09 2.58
N LYS A 48 -3.92 -8.50 3.83
CA LYS A 48 -5.13 -8.13 4.58
C LYS A 48 -4.97 -6.74 5.17
N LEU A 49 -5.65 -5.76 4.58
CA LEU A 49 -5.60 -4.36 5.02
C LEU A 49 -6.44 -4.06 6.27
N GLY A 50 -7.34 -4.96 6.67
CA GLY A 50 -8.24 -4.75 7.81
C GLY A 50 -8.99 -3.42 7.67
N VAL A 51 -8.96 -2.59 8.73
CA VAL A 51 -9.62 -1.28 8.77
C VAL A 51 -9.19 -0.33 7.65
N TYR A 52 -8.00 -0.52 7.07
CA TYR A 52 -7.52 0.33 5.97
C TYR A 52 -8.13 -0.04 4.62
N ALA A 53 -8.78 -1.20 4.51
CA ALA A 53 -9.48 -1.61 3.28
C ALA A 53 -10.67 -0.70 2.94
N SER A 54 -11.21 0.02 3.93
CA SER A 54 -12.31 0.97 3.75
C SER A 54 -11.84 2.39 3.41
N TRP A 55 -10.52 2.64 3.35
CA TRP A 55 -10.01 3.93 2.93
C TRP A 55 -10.25 4.14 1.43
N SER A 56 -10.41 5.40 1.03
CA SER A 56 -10.43 5.76 -0.38
C SER A 56 -9.14 5.29 -1.05
N ASP A 57 -9.27 4.79 -2.27
CA ASP A 57 -8.15 4.35 -3.09
C ASP A 57 -7.33 3.20 -2.49
N ALA A 58 -8.01 2.19 -1.92
CA ALA A 58 -7.36 1.02 -1.34
C ALA A 58 -6.44 0.28 -2.33
N GLU A 59 -6.65 0.42 -3.64
CA GLU A 59 -5.76 -0.09 -4.69
C GLU A 59 -4.34 0.49 -4.64
N ARG A 60 -4.12 1.61 -3.92
CA ARG A 60 -2.78 2.15 -3.62
C ARG A 60 -1.89 1.19 -2.80
N ILE A 61 -2.43 0.09 -2.30
CA ILE A 61 -1.61 -1.01 -1.77
C ILE A 61 -0.59 -1.50 -2.80
N LEU A 62 -0.93 -1.54 -4.10
CA LEU A 62 -0.01 -2.01 -5.13
C LEU A 62 1.25 -1.16 -5.27
N PRO A 63 1.18 0.17 -5.53
CA PRO A 63 2.39 0.99 -5.62
C PRO A 63 3.22 0.95 -4.33
N ASN A 64 2.59 0.88 -3.15
CA ASN A 64 3.31 0.76 -1.89
C ASN A 64 4.10 -0.56 -1.81
N VAL A 65 3.48 -1.70 -2.17
CA VAL A 65 4.17 -3.00 -2.22
C VAL A 65 5.27 -3.01 -3.28
N MET A 66 5.03 -2.44 -4.47
CA MET A 66 6.04 -2.31 -5.52
C MET A 66 7.25 -1.50 -5.02
N ARG A 67 7.02 -0.41 -4.29
CA ARG A 67 8.09 0.40 -3.71
C ARG A 67 8.87 -0.35 -2.64
N CYS A 68 8.18 -1.06 -1.74
CA CYS A 68 8.86 -1.93 -0.76
C CYS A 68 9.71 -3.01 -1.46
N TYR A 69 9.23 -3.58 -2.56
CA TYR A 69 10.00 -4.59 -3.30
C TYR A 69 11.25 -4.02 -3.95
N GLN A 70 11.17 -2.80 -4.52
CA GLN A 70 12.36 -2.08 -4.98
C GLN A 70 13.33 -1.83 -3.82
N GLU A 71 12.83 -1.37 -2.66
CA GLU A 71 13.65 -1.16 -1.46
C GLU A 71 14.38 -2.43 -1.04
N PHE A 72 13.69 -3.57 -1.01
CA PHE A 72 14.28 -4.84 -0.58
C PHE A 72 15.30 -5.42 -1.56
N ARG A 73 15.35 -4.90 -2.80
CA ARG A 73 16.33 -5.25 -3.82
C ARG A 73 17.44 -4.21 -3.99
N ASP A 74 17.39 -3.13 -3.21
CA ASP A 74 18.29 -1.98 -3.37
C ASP A 74 18.12 -1.28 -4.74
N GLU A 75 16.88 -1.20 -5.24
CA GLU A 75 16.49 -0.62 -6.53
C GLU A 75 15.70 0.69 -6.38
N LEU A 76 15.92 1.45 -5.28
CA LEU A 76 15.14 2.69 -5.03
C LEU A 76 15.45 3.83 -6.01
N ASP A 77 16.63 3.78 -6.60
CA ASP A 77 17.13 4.66 -7.67
C ASP A 77 16.47 4.35 -9.02
N GLN A 78 15.95 3.14 -9.20
CA GLN A 78 15.28 2.72 -10.42
C GLN A 78 13.86 3.30 -10.49
N PRO A 79 13.42 3.75 -11.69
CA PRO A 79 12.07 4.27 -11.86
C PRO A 79 11.03 3.16 -11.62
N MET A 80 9.90 3.54 -11.04
CA MET A 80 8.75 2.63 -10.98
C MET A 80 8.16 2.44 -12.37
N ASP A 81 7.82 1.20 -12.73
CA ASP A 81 7.07 0.88 -13.95
C ASP A 81 5.63 1.41 -13.83
N LEU A 82 5.43 2.66 -14.26
CA LEU A 82 4.16 3.37 -14.15
C LEU A 82 3.03 2.69 -14.93
N PRO A 83 3.20 2.25 -16.20
CA PRO A 83 2.15 1.53 -16.92
C PRO A 83 1.69 0.28 -16.19
N ARG A 84 2.63 -0.53 -15.67
CA ARG A 84 2.30 -1.75 -14.93
C ARG A 84 1.62 -1.44 -13.60
N MET A 85 2.09 -0.43 -12.88
CA MET A 85 1.49 0.03 -11.63
C MET A 85 0.03 0.46 -11.85
N LEU A 86 -0.22 1.36 -12.80
CA LEU A 86 -1.56 1.88 -13.08
C LEU A 86 -2.51 0.77 -13.54
N GLN A 87 -2.06 -0.11 -14.45
CA GLN A 87 -2.87 -1.24 -14.90
C GLN A 87 -3.22 -2.18 -13.74
N GLY A 88 -2.28 -2.43 -12.82
CA GLY A 88 -2.53 -3.27 -11.66
C GLY A 88 -3.47 -2.62 -10.64
N MET A 89 -3.39 -1.30 -10.45
CA MET A 89 -4.32 -0.56 -9.60
C MET A 89 -5.75 -0.67 -10.11
N GLU A 90 -5.98 -0.56 -11.42
CA GLU A 90 -7.33 -0.74 -11.97
C GLU A 90 -7.88 -2.16 -11.81
N ARG A 91 -7.01 -3.18 -11.90
CA ARG A 91 -7.41 -4.57 -11.60
C ARG A 91 -7.83 -4.73 -10.14
N LEU A 92 -7.11 -4.12 -9.20
CA LEU A 92 -7.45 -4.15 -7.77
C LEU A 92 -8.70 -3.33 -7.44
N ARG A 93 -8.97 -2.24 -8.16
CA ARG A 93 -10.20 -1.45 -7.99
C ARG A 93 -11.44 -2.25 -8.44
N GLY A 94 -11.32 -2.97 -9.55
CA GLY A 94 -12.40 -3.82 -10.08
C GLY A 94 -12.62 -5.12 -9.32
N ALA A 95 -11.58 -5.65 -8.67
CA ALA A 95 -11.71 -6.76 -7.74
C ALA A 95 -12.25 -6.23 -6.40
N ARG A 96 -13.43 -6.68 -5.96
CA ARG A 96 -13.84 -6.45 -4.57
C ARG A 96 -12.76 -7.06 -3.68
N LEU A 97 -11.92 -6.22 -3.05
CA LEU A 97 -10.89 -6.68 -2.12
C LEU A 97 -11.61 -7.51 -1.06
N ALA A 98 -11.45 -8.84 -1.12
CA ALA A 98 -12.11 -9.81 -0.25
C ALA A 98 -11.45 -9.83 1.15
N HIS A 99 -11.14 -8.63 1.66
CA HIS A 99 -10.41 -8.40 2.91
C HIS A 99 -11.26 -7.68 3.95
N ALA A 100 -12.54 -7.42 3.64
CA ALA A 100 -13.54 -7.05 4.62
C ALA A 100 -14.02 -8.30 5.36
N CYS A 101 -13.20 -8.83 6.27
CA CYS A 101 -13.73 -9.58 7.40
C CYS A 101 -13.61 -8.66 8.62
N VAL A 102 -14.76 -8.59 9.31
CA VAL A 102 -15.09 -7.85 10.53
C VAL A 102 -14.00 -7.93 11.59
#